data_AF-A0A2D4P016-F1
#
_entry.id   AF-A0A2D4P016-F1
#
_cell.length_a   1.000
_cell.length_b   1.000
_cell.length_c   1.000
_cell.angle_alpha   90.00
_cell.angle_beta   90.00
_cell.angle_gamma   90.00
#
_symmetry.space_group_name_H-M   'P 1'
#
loop_
_entity.id
_entity.type
_entity.pdbx_description
1 polymer ?
#
loop_
_entity_poly.entity_id
_entity_poly.type
_entity_poly.pdbx_seq_one_letter_code
_entity_poly.pdbx_strand_id
1 'polypeptide(L)'
;EMGHNLGINHDRGFCKCIAGPCIMLPTISTKPAYQFSSCSVQEHQRYLLRGRPQCILNKPLRTDIVSPPVCGNYFVEVGEECDCGSPQDCQSACCDARTCKLKHKAQCDSEECCKKCRFKKAGAKCRAAKDDCDLPELCTGRSAECPTDSFQRNGHPCQNNQGYCYNGKCPTLTNQCIALQGPGM
;
A
#
# COMPACT_ATOMS: atom_id res chain seq x y z
N GLU A 1 0.31 18.37 10.23
CA GLU A 1 -1.07 18.06 9.79
C GLU A 1 -1.29 16.64 9.28
N MET A 2 -0.72 16.19 8.16
CA MET A 2 -0.99 14.82 7.66
C MET A 2 -0.70 13.70 8.69
N GLY A 3 0.31 13.88 9.54
CA GLY A 3 0.56 12.96 10.65
C GLY A 3 -0.62 12.83 11.62
N HIS A 4 -1.31 13.93 11.94
CA HIS A 4 -2.50 13.92 12.81
C HIS A 4 -3.64 13.13 12.19
N ASN A 5 -3.89 13.29 10.89
CA ASN A 5 -4.88 12.47 10.16
C ASN A 5 -4.55 10.97 10.19
N LEU A 6 -3.26 10.65 10.31
CA LEU A 6 -2.73 9.29 10.42
C LEU A 6 -2.55 8.83 11.88
N GLY A 7 -3.24 9.49 12.82
CA GLY A 7 -3.35 9.10 14.22
C GLY A 7 -2.12 9.38 15.08
N ILE A 8 -1.24 10.28 14.63
CA ILE A 8 -0.03 10.67 15.35
C ILE A 8 -0.28 11.94 16.14
N ASN A 9 0.07 11.97 17.43
CA ASN A 9 -0.05 13.16 18.28
C ASN A 9 1.24 13.96 18.33
N HIS A 10 1.18 15.13 18.96
CA HIS A 10 2.39 15.90 19.24
C HIS A 10 3.36 15.16 20.18
N ASP A 11 4.65 15.29 19.88
CA ASP A 11 5.75 14.73 20.65
C ASP A 11 5.80 15.30 22.08
N ARG A 12 6.13 14.44 23.04
CA ARG A 12 6.35 14.77 24.45
C ARG A 12 7.82 14.63 24.81
N GLY A 13 8.21 15.03 26.03
CA GLY A 13 9.62 15.12 26.44
C GLY A 13 10.46 13.83 26.36
N PHE A 14 9.85 12.65 26.27
CA PHE A 14 10.56 11.36 26.10
C PHE A 14 10.66 10.89 24.64
N CYS A 15 10.02 11.58 23.70
CA CYS A 15 10.03 11.25 22.27
C CYS A 15 11.34 11.73 21.63
N LYS A 16 11.98 10.87 20.83
CA LYS A 16 13.32 11.13 20.29
C LYS A 16 13.36 11.04 18.77
N CYS A 17 14.09 11.96 18.15
CA CYS A 17 14.56 11.91 16.76
C CYS A 17 16.09 11.82 16.73
N ILE A 18 16.65 11.28 15.64
CA ILE A 18 18.09 11.03 15.54
C ILE A 18 18.84 12.34 15.33
N ALA A 19 18.31 13.24 14.51
CA ALA A 19 18.91 14.54 14.24
C ALA A 19 17.83 15.62 14.04
N GLY A 20 18.02 16.76 14.69
CA GLY A 20 17.15 17.93 14.51
C GLY A 20 15.76 17.82 15.15
N PRO A 21 14.87 18.79 14.86
CA PRO A 21 13.49 18.76 15.33
C PRO A 21 12.70 17.63 14.68
N CYS A 22 11.77 17.05 15.44
CA CYS A 22 10.80 16.07 14.95
C CYS A 22 9.63 16.74 14.21
N ILE A 23 9.05 16.04 13.23
CA ILE A 23 7.89 16.53 12.46
C ILE A 23 6.69 16.85 13.38
N MET A 24 6.52 16.08 14.46
CA MET A 24 5.36 16.19 15.35
C MET A 24 5.63 17.01 16.60
N LEU A 25 6.63 17.90 16.59
CA LEU A 25 6.78 18.87 17.67
C LEU A 25 5.49 19.71 17.84
N PRO A 26 5.11 20.06 19.08
CA PRO A 26 3.92 20.87 19.33
C PRO A 26 4.05 22.32 18.86
N THR A 27 5.26 22.74 18.48
CA THR A 27 5.55 24.10 18.01
C THR A 27 6.42 24.03 16.76
N ILE A 28 6.24 25.00 15.88
CA ILE A 28 7.01 25.11 14.64
C ILE A 28 8.45 25.51 14.99
N SER A 29 9.41 24.74 14.46
CA SER A 29 10.84 25.06 14.52
C SER A 29 11.27 25.84 13.28
N THR A 30 12.24 26.73 13.41
CA THR A 30 12.89 27.41 12.27
C THR A 30 13.83 26.48 11.50
N LYS A 31 14.21 25.34 12.10
CA LYS A 31 14.98 24.29 11.43
C LYS A 31 14.00 23.30 10.78
N PRO A 32 14.25 22.86 9.54
CA PRO A 32 13.39 21.89 8.89
C PRO A 32 13.42 20.54 9.62
N ALA A 33 12.26 19.89 9.67
CA ALA A 33 12.07 18.58 10.27
C ALA A 33 11.70 17.56 9.18
N TYR A 34 12.45 16.47 9.09
CA TYR A 34 12.21 15.40 8.11
C TYR A 34 12.02 14.03 8.75
N GLN A 35 12.09 13.96 10.09
CA GLN A 35 12.02 12.70 10.83
C GLN A 35 10.82 12.70 11.77
N PHE A 36 10.12 11.57 11.79
CA PHE A 36 9.17 11.25 12.84
C PHE A 36 9.91 10.76 14.08
N SER A 37 9.34 11.04 15.26
CA SER A 37 9.91 10.56 16.51
C SER A 37 9.62 9.07 16.72
N SER A 38 10.33 8.45 17.67
CA SER A 38 10.01 7.10 18.13
C SER A 38 8.57 6.95 18.64
N CYS A 39 7.97 8.00 19.22
CA CYS A 39 6.58 8.01 19.64
C CYS A 39 5.64 8.03 18.43
N SER A 40 5.94 8.89 17.45
CA SER A 40 5.12 9.04 16.25
C SER A 40 4.97 7.72 15.49
N VAL A 41 6.06 6.98 15.35
CA VAL A 41 6.07 5.66 14.70
C VAL A 41 5.16 4.67 15.43
N GLN A 42 5.23 4.62 16.77
CA GLN A 42 4.38 3.73 17.57
C GLN A 42 2.90 4.11 17.51
N GLU A 43 2.59 5.40 17.56
CA GLU A 43 1.21 5.90 17.47
C GLU A 43 0.60 5.61 16.10
N HIS A 44 1.35 5.86 15.03
CA HIS A 44 0.90 5.52 13.68
C HIS A 44 0.64 4.02 13.52
N GLN A 45 1.53 3.17 14.04
CA GLN A 45 1.33 1.72 14.00
C GLN A 45 0.04 1.31 14.73
N ARG A 46 -0.24 1.89 15.91
CA ARG A 46 -1.50 1.64 16.63
C ARG A 46 -2.71 2.10 15.82
N TYR A 47 -2.63 3.26 15.16
CA TYR A 47 -3.68 3.76 14.28
C TYR A 47 -3.97 2.78 13.14
N LEU A 48 -2.94 2.29 12.44
CA LEU A 48 -3.12 1.32 11.35
C LEU A 48 -3.73 0.01 11.85
N LEU A 49 -3.30 -0.50 13.02
CA LEU A 49 -3.80 -1.74 13.59
C LEU A 49 -5.26 -1.64 14.05
N ARG A 50 -5.65 -0.49 14.63
CA ARG A 50 -7.01 -0.26 15.16
C ARG A 50 -7.99 0.19 14.08
N GLY A 51 -7.61 1.20 13.30
CA GLY A 51 -8.47 1.85 12.31
C GLY A 51 -8.54 1.11 10.98
N ARG A 52 -7.46 0.39 10.59
CA ARG A 52 -7.32 -0.33 9.32
C ARG A 52 -7.92 0.46 8.13
N PRO A 53 -7.48 1.72 7.90
CA PRO A 53 -8.04 2.55 6.85
C PRO A 53 -7.84 1.86 5.49
N GLN A 54 -8.93 1.58 4.79
CA GLN A 54 -8.89 0.81 3.54
C GLN A 54 -8.47 1.68 2.35
N CYS A 55 -8.75 2.99 2.38
CA CYS A 55 -8.51 3.91 1.27
C CYS A 55 -7.04 4.29 1.03
N ILE A 56 -6.11 3.84 1.87
CA ILE A 56 -4.67 4.02 1.69
C ILE A 56 -3.99 2.77 1.15
N LEU A 57 -4.75 1.70 0.87
CA LEU A 57 -4.24 0.43 0.39
C LEU A 57 -4.19 0.36 -1.15
N ASN A 58 -5.05 1.12 -1.83
CA ASN A 58 -5.02 1.18 -3.29
C ASN A 58 -3.86 2.04 -3.76
N LYS A 59 -3.04 1.47 -4.64
CA LYS A 59 -2.01 2.21 -5.38
C LYS A 59 -2.70 3.04 -6.47
N PRO A 60 -2.46 4.35 -6.57
CA PRO A 60 -3.03 5.17 -7.65
C PRO A 60 -2.48 4.71 -9.00
N LEU A 61 -3.27 4.87 -10.08
CA LEU A 61 -2.74 4.63 -11.42
C LEU A 61 -1.72 5.71 -11.74
N ARG A 62 -0.70 5.36 -12.54
CA ARG A 62 0.34 6.32 -12.95
C ARG A 62 -0.26 7.55 -13.65
N THR A 63 -1.37 7.36 -14.36
CA THR A 63 -2.10 8.44 -15.05
C THR A 63 -2.95 9.32 -14.14
N ASP A 64 -3.21 8.90 -12.90
CA ASP A 64 -3.96 9.70 -11.92
C ASP A 64 -3.06 10.70 -11.18
N ILE A 65 -1.73 10.55 -11.31
CA ILE A 65 -0.75 11.42 -10.68
C ILE A 65 -0.55 12.65 -11.56
N VAL A 66 -0.98 13.80 -11.03
CA VAL A 66 -0.95 15.10 -11.73
C VAL A 66 0.35 15.88 -11.50
N SER A 67 1.15 15.49 -10.51
CA SER A 67 2.47 16.08 -10.30
C SER A 67 3.42 15.72 -11.46
N PRO A 68 4.39 16.59 -11.78
CA PRO A 68 5.47 16.23 -12.68
C PRO A 68 6.19 14.97 -12.17
N PRO A 69 6.50 13.99 -13.05
CA PRO A 69 7.23 12.79 -12.66
C PRO A 69 8.58 13.09 -12.01
N VAL A 70 8.93 12.35 -10.95
CA VAL A 70 10.19 12.50 -10.22
C VAL A 70 10.91 11.16 -10.08
N CYS A 71 11.89 10.94 -10.95
CA CYS A 71 12.72 9.76 -10.88
C CYS A 71 13.50 9.67 -9.55
N GLY A 72 13.29 8.56 -8.84
CA GLY A 72 13.92 8.24 -7.55
C GLY A 72 13.02 8.49 -6.35
N ASN A 73 11.71 8.69 -6.53
CA ASN A 73 10.74 8.89 -5.46
C ASN A 73 10.05 7.58 -5.00
N TYR A 74 10.51 6.42 -5.50
CA TYR A 74 9.97 5.08 -5.25
C TYR A 74 8.59 4.81 -5.85
N PHE A 75 8.09 5.68 -6.71
CA PHE A 75 6.79 5.54 -7.34
C PHE A 75 6.91 5.66 -8.85
N VAL A 76 6.52 4.62 -9.58
CA VAL A 76 6.65 4.66 -11.04
C VAL A 76 5.55 5.55 -11.64
N GLU A 77 5.96 6.65 -12.26
CA GLU A 77 5.06 7.66 -12.84
C GLU A 77 5.01 7.57 -14.38
N VAL A 78 4.24 8.46 -15.03
CA VAL A 78 4.18 8.53 -16.50
C VAL A 78 5.57 8.87 -17.06
N GLY A 79 6.06 8.04 -17.98
CA GLY A 79 7.38 8.20 -18.62
C GLY A 79 8.48 7.33 -18.01
N GLU A 80 8.24 6.74 -16.84
CA GLU A 80 9.17 5.84 -16.16
C GLU A 80 8.80 4.37 -16.38
N GLU A 81 9.82 3.51 -16.47
CA GLU A 81 9.62 2.07 -16.59
C GLU A 81 9.78 1.37 -15.22
N CYS A 82 10.52 1.99 -14.31
CA CYS A 82 10.78 1.52 -12.95
C CYS A 82 11.25 2.70 -12.08
N ASP A 83 11.08 2.60 -10.76
CA ASP A 83 11.64 3.53 -9.78
C ASP A 83 12.00 2.75 -8.51
N CYS A 84 13.29 2.70 -8.20
CA CYS A 84 13.85 2.01 -7.03
C CYS A 84 14.48 2.98 -6.02
N GLY A 85 14.17 4.27 -6.11
CA GLY A 85 14.77 5.33 -5.31
C GLY A 85 16.06 5.89 -5.89
N SER A 86 16.85 6.53 -5.02
CA SER A 86 18.15 7.11 -5.39
C SER A 86 19.16 6.05 -5.86
N PRO A 87 20.18 6.41 -6.65
CA PRO A 87 21.26 5.49 -7.00
C PRO A 87 22.00 4.88 -5.80
N GLN A 88 22.01 5.55 -4.65
CA GLN A 88 22.64 5.09 -3.42
C GLN A 88 21.79 4.02 -2.71
N ASP A 89 20.46 4.17 -2.75
CA ASP A 89 19.52 3.31 -2.03
C ASP A 89 18.95 2.18 -2.90
N CYS A 90 19.05 2.30 -4.22
CA CYS A 90 18.47 1.33 -5.15
C CYS A 90 19.16 -0.03 -5.07
N GLN A 91 18.39 -1.03 -4.65
CA GLN A 91 18.83 -2.44 -4.58
C GLN A 91 18.40 -3.24 -5.82
N SER A 92 17.72 -2.62 -6.78
CA SER A 92 17.23 -3.31 -7.95
C SER A 92 18.34 -3.66 -8.96
N ALA A 93 18.38 -4.94 -9.32
CA ALA A 93 19.17 -5.43 -10.45
C ALA A 93 18.52 -5.14 -11.81
N CYS A 94 17.24 -4.76 -11.83
CA CYS A 94 16.43 -4.59 -13.05
C CYS A 94 16.26 -3.13 -13.45
N CYS A 95 16.37 -2.19 -12.52
CA CYS A 95 16.16 -0.76 -12.75
C CYS A 95 17.48 0.02 -12.74
N ASP A 96 17.61 0.98 -13.67
CA ASP A 96 18.63 2.03 -13.60
C ASP A 96 18.05 3.24 -12.85
N ALA A 97 18.45 3.37 -11.58
CA ALA A 97 18.00 4.43 -10.67
C ALA A 97 18.31 5.85 -11.15
N ARG A 98 19.26 6.04 -12.08
CA ARG A 98 19.59 7.37 -12.60
C ARG A 98 18.61 7.82 -13.68
N THR A 99 18.01 6.86 -14.40
CA THR A 99 17.19 7.13 -15.58
C THR A 99 15.74 6.67 -15.43
N CYS A 100 15.42 5.90 -14.39
CA CYS A 100 14.13 5.25 -14.18
C CYS A 100 13.70 4.40 -15.38
N LYS A 101 14.69 3.76 -16.01
CA LYS A 101 14.54 2.84 -17.14
C LYS A 101 14.98 1.44 -16.76
N LEU A 102 14.37 0.46 -17.41
CA LEU A 102 14.77 -0.93 -17.22
C LEU A 102 16.17 -1.15 -17.81
N LYS A 103 17.00 -1.87 -17.06
CA LYS A 103 18.31 -2.35 -17.51
C LYS A 103 18.13 -3.34 -18.67
N HIS A 104 19.16 -3.44 -19.52
CA HIS A 104 19.11 -4.27 -20.71
C HIS A 104 18.67 -5.72 -20.41
N LYS A 105 17.64 -6.20 -21.14
CA LYS A 105 16.94 -7.50 -21.00
C LYS A 105 15.94 -7.62 -19.84
N ALA A 106 15.77 -6.63 -18.97
CA ALA A 106 14.68 -6.65 -17.99
C ALA A 106 13.34 -6.40 -18.70
N GLN A 107 12.31 -7.14 -18.29
CA GLN A 107 10.92 -6.93 -18.72
C GLN A 107 10.10 -6.20 -17.66
N CYS A 108 10.57 -6.19 -16.42
CA CYS A 108 9.93 -5.60 -15.27
C CYS A 108 10.97 -5.39 -14.17
N ASP A 109 10.58 -4.62 -13.15
CA ASP A 109 11.38 -4.37 -11.95
C ASP A 109 10.59 -4.71 -10.69
N SER A 110 9.58 -3.90 -10.39
CA SER A 110 8.65 -4.04 -9.29
C SER A 110 7.35 -4.73 -9.72
N GLU A 111 6.39 -4.85 -8.80
CA GLU A 111 5.06 -5.49 -8.92
C GLU A 111 5.01 -7.02 -8.70
N GLU A 112 3.83 -7.53 -8.34
CA GLU A 112 3.59 -8.90 -7.89
C GLU A 112 3.77 -9.94 -8.99
N CYS A 113 3.64 -9.57 -10.27
CA CYS A 113 3.88 -10.45 -11.41
C CYS A 113 5.30 -10.31 -11.99
N CYS A 114 6.22 -9.63 -11.31
CA CYS A 114 7.64 -9.65 -11.66
C CYS A 114 8.42 -10.68 -10.83
N LYS A 115 9.35 -11.41 -11.46
CA LYS A 115 10.30 -12.28 -10.78
C LYS A 115 11.62 -12.30 -11.54
N LYS A 116 12.72 -11.91 -10.87
CA LYS A 116 14.06 -11.87 -11.47
C LYS A 116 14.08 -11.08 -12.80
N CYS A 117 13.51 -9.89 -12.80
CA CYS A 117 13.40 -8.99 -13.96
C CYS A 117 12.59 -9.56 -15.15
N ARG A 118 11.74 -10.56 -14.92
CA ARG A 118 10.92 -11.23 -15.95
C ARG A 118 9.48 -11.35 -15.49
N PHE A 119 8.55 -11.29 -16.43
CA PHE A 119 7.15 -11.56 -16.12
C PHE A 119 7.00 -13.01 -15.63
N LYS A 120 6.25 -13.19 -14.54
CA LYS A 120 5.79 -14.51 -14.12
C LYS A 120 4.94 -15.11 -15.25
N LYS A 121 4.93 -16.45 -15.35
CA LYS A 121 4.13 -17.15 -16.38
C LYS A 121 2.64 -16.83 -16.22
N ALA A 122 1.93 -16.89 -17.35
CA ALA A 122 0.46 -16.80 -17.33
C ALA A 122 -0.13 -17.85 -16.39
N GLY A 123 -1.09 -17.45 -15.55
CA GLY A 123 -1.71 -18.31 -14.55
C GLY A 123 -0.97 -18.38 -13.21
N ALA A 124 0.20 -17.75 -13.05
CA ALA A 124 0.87 -17.66 -11.76
C ALA A 124 0.07 -16.76 -10.81
N LYS A 125 -0.27 -17.25 -9.61
CA LYS A 125 -1.01 -16.46 -8.61
C LYS A 125 -0.19 -15.25 -8.13
N CYS A 126 -0.78 -14.06 -8.19
CA CYS A 126 -0.19 -12.82 -7.65
C CYS A 126 -0.90 -12.33 -6.40
N ARG A 127 -2.23 -12.51 -6.32
CA ARG A 127 -3.00 -12.27 -5.10
C ARG A 127 -3.83 -13.51 -4.77
N ALA A 128 -3.89 -13.86 -3.49
CA ALA A 128 -4.73 -14.94 -3.03
C ALA A 128 -6.11 -14.40 -2.66
N ALA A 129 -7.14 -15.23 -2.86
CA ALA A 129 -8.46 -14.95 -2.31
C ALA A 129 -8.36 -14.83 -0.78
N LYS A 130 -8.94 -13.77 -0.25
CA LYS A 130 -8.97 -13.46 1.18
C LYS A 130 -10.04 -14.25 1.93
N ASP A 131 -11.21 -14.42 1.32
CA ASP A 131 -12.39 -15.05 1.91
C ASP A 131 -13.32 -15.63 0.82
N ASP A 132 -14.46 -16.20 1.23
CA ASP A 132 -15.45 -16.84 0.35
C ASP A 132 -16.00 -15.90 -0.74
N CYS A 133 -15.87 -14.58 -0.57
CA CYS A 133 -16.40 -13.58 -1.49
C CYS A 133 -15.34 -12.98 -2.42
N ASP A 134 -14.12 -13.50 -2.40
CA ASP A 134 -12.97 -12.98 -3.11
C ASP A 134 -12.37 -14.03 -4.07
N LEU A 135 -11.93 -13.61 -5.26
CA LEU A 135 -11.30 -14.51 -6.23
C LEU A 135 -9.79 -14.29 -6.27
N PRO A 136 -8.96 -15.31 -6.53
CA PRO A 136 -7.53 -15.08 -6.70
C PRO A 136 -7.20 -14.47 -8.07
N GLU A 137 -6.28 -13.50 -8.13
CA GLU A 137 -5.75 -12.98 -9.39
C GLU A 137 -4.49 -13.72 -9.82
N LEU A 138 -4.42 -13.88 -11.13
CA LEU A 138 -3.36 -14.59 -11.81
C LEU A 138 -2.65 -13.64 -12.78
N CYS A 139 -1.34 -13.75 -12.82
CA CYS A 139 -0.50 -13.05 -13.78
C CYS A 139 -0.90 -13.41 -15.21
N THR A 140 -0.88 -12.40 -16.09
CA THR A 140 -1.21 -12.57 -17.51
C THR A 140 -0.07 -13.18 -18.33
N GLY A 141 1.15 -13.20 -17.78
CA GLY A 141 2.36 -13.58 -18.52
C GLY A 141 2.96 -12.47 -19.38
N ARG A 142 2.31 -11.30 -19.44
CA ARG A 142 2.67 -10.19 -20.32
C ARG A 142 2.80 -8.84 -19.62
N SER A 143 2.48 -8.79 -18.33
CA SER A 143 2.61 -7.61 -17.48
C SER A 143 3.23 -7.99 -16.13
N ALA A 144 3.88 -7.01 -15.51
CA ALA A 144 4.37 -7.10 -14.14
C ALA A 144 3.27 -6.84 -13.10
N GLU A 145 2.24 -6.09 -13.48
CA GLU A 145 1.13 -5.75 -12.60
C GLU A 145 0.24 -6.97 -12.38
N CYS A 146 -0.19 -7.16 -11.13
CA CYS A 146 -1.30 -8.05 -10.84
C CYS A 146 -2.59 -7.41 -11.37
N PRO A 147 -3.48 -8.16 -12.05
CA PRO A 147 -4.77 -7.62 -12.48
C PRO A 147 -5.57 -7.00 -11.35
N THR A 148 -6.54 -6.15 -11.70
CA THR A 148 -7.46 -5.54 -10.73
C THR A 148 -8.23 -6.59 -9.94
N ASP A 149 -8.41 -6.32 -8.64
CA ASP A 149 -9.12 -7.19 -7.70
C ASP A 149 -10.53 -7.53 -8.22
N SER A 150 -10.82 -8.83 -8.28
CA SER A 150 -12.06 -9.41 -8.78
C SER A 150 -12.76 -10.18 -7.67
N PHE A 151 -14.05 -9.92 -7.48
CA PHE A 151 -14.82 -10.54 -6.42
C PHE A 151 -15.73 -11.65 -6.93
N GLN A 152 -16.12 -12.54 -6.01
CA GLN A 152 -17.16 -13.51 -6.27
C GLN A 152 -18.47 -12.80 -6.63
N ARG A 153 -19.26 -13.43 -7.51
CA ARG A 153 -20.54 -12.85 -7.96
C ARG A 153 -21.44 -12.50 -6.76
N ASN A 154 -22.05 -11.32 -6.81
CA ASN A 154 -23.07 -10.93 -5.83
C ASN A 154 -24.17 -12.00 -5.75
N GLY A 155 -24.57 -12.37 -4.53
CA GLY A 155 -25.52 -13.45 -4.28
C GLY A 155 -24.91 -14.83 -4.06
N HIS A 156 -23.58 -15.00 -4.14
CA HIS A 156 -22.93 -16.26 -3.76
C HIS A 156 -23.04 -16.48 -2.24
N PRO A 157 -23.44 -17.67 -1.75
CA PRO A 157 -23.50 -17.94 -0.31
C PRO A 157 -22.12 -17.82 0.37
N CYS A 158 -22.06 -17.26 1.56
CA CYS A 158 -20.81 -17.06 2.30
C CYS A 158 -21.00 -17.29 3.81
N GLN A 159 -19.90 -17.48 4.54
CA GLN A 159 -19.91 -17.74 5.99
C GLN A 159 -20.84 -18.91 6.37
N ASN A 160 -20.70 -20.05 5.70
CA ASN A 160 -21.55 -21.23 5.92
C ASN A 160 -23.06 -20.95 5.73
N ASN A 161 -23.43 -20.26 4.65
CA ASN A 161 -24.80 -19.84 4.32
C ASN A 161 -25.44 -18.85 5.31
N GLN A 162 -24.65 -18.13 6.11
CA GLN A 162 -25.15 -17.06 6.99
C GLN A 162 -25.42 -15.75 6.24
N GLY A 163 -24.90 -15.61 5.01
CA GLY A 163 -25.13 -14.44 4.18
C GLY A 163 -24.82 -14.71 2.71
N TYR A 164 -24.83 -13.63 1.94
CA TYR A 164 -24.52 -13.64 0.52
C TYR A 164 -23.51 -12.56 0.17
N CYS A 165 -22.57 -12.90 -0.70
CA CYS A 165 -21.54 -11.98 -1.14
C CYS A 165 -22.13 -10.74 -1.79
N TYR A 166 -21.56 -9.59 -1.46
CA TYR A 166 -21.88 -8.30 -2.06
C TYR A 166 -20.61 -7.46 -2.13
N ASN A 167 -20.12 -7.20 -3.34
CA ASN A 167 -18.92 -6.41 -3.63
C ASN A 167 -17.70 -6.84 -2.79
N GLY A 168 -17.38 -8.13 -2.80
CA GLY A 168 -16.21 -8.69 -2.11
C GLY A 168 -16.36 -8.83 -0.59
N LYS A 169 -17.56 -8.60 -0.03
CA LYS A 169 -17.85 -8.76 1.39
C LYS A 169 -19.00 -9.73 1.62
N CYS A 170 -19.05 -10.34 2.80
CA CYS A 170 -20.18 -11.13 3.28
C CYS A 170 -20.96 -10.34 4.35
N PRO A 171 -21.87 -9.41 3.98
CA PRO A 171 -22.67 -8.69 4.96
C PRO A 171 -23.68 -9.63 5.64
N THR A 172 -23.66 -9.67 6.96
CA THR A 172 -24.67 -10.34 7.79
C THR A 172 -25.22 -9.35 8.81
N LEU A 173 -26.44 -9.56 9.30
CA LEU A 173 -27.05 -8.71 10.33
C LEU A 173 -26.18 -8.70 11.61
N THR A 174 -25.69 -9.87 12.03
CA THR A 174 -24.80 -10.03 13.19
C THR A 174 -23.52 -9.20 13.04
N ASN A 175 -22.84 -9.28 11.89
CA ASN A 175 -21.61 -8.50 11.67
C ASN A 175 -21.88 -6.99 11.66
N GLN A 176 -23.06 -6.56 11.19
CA GLN A 176 -23.46 -5.14 11.25
C GLN A 176 -23.75 -4.69 12.69
N CYS A 177 -24.46 -5.50 13.49
CA CYS A 177 -24.70 -5.23 14.91
C CYS A 177 -23.38 -5.12 15.68
N ILE A 178 -22.45 -6.07 15.48
CA ILE A 178 -21.13 -6.05 16.12
C ILE A 178 -20.32 -4.81 15.70
N ALA A 179 -20.38 -4.41 14.43
CA ALA A 179 -19.68 -3.22 13.95
C ALA A 179 -20.22 -1.91 14.56
N LEU A 180 -21.51 -1.86 14.87
CA LEU A 180 -22.17 -0.67 15.44
C LEU A 180 -22.15 -0.63 16.97
N GLN A 181 -22.29 -1.79 17.63
CA GLN A 181 -22.54 -1.91 19.07
C GLN A 181 -21.39 -2.60 19.83
N GLY A 182 -20.45 -3.22 19.13
CA GLY A 182 -19.31 -3.94 19.70
C GLY A 182 -19.53 -5.45 19.87
N PRO A 183 -18.50 -6.18 20.33
CA PRO A 183 -18.55 -7.64 20.49
C PRO A 183 -19.61 -8.07 21.53
N GLY A 184 -20.33 -9.17 21.26
CA GLY A 184 -21.28 -9.79 22.19
C GLY A 184 -22.76 -9.49 21.95
N MET A 185 -23.09 -8.80 20.85
CA MET A 185 -24.45 -8.58 20.33
C MET A 185 -24.85 -9.62 19.29
#